data_AF-Q4RZD9-F1
#
_entry.id   AF-Q4RZD9-F1
#
_cell.length_a   1.000
_cell.length_b   1.000
_cell.length_c   1.000
_cell.angle_alpha   90.00
_cell.angle_beta   90.00
_cell.angle_gamma   90.00
#
_symmetry.space_group_name_H-M   'P 1'
#
loop_
_entity.id
_entity.type
_entity.pdbx_description
1 polymer ?
#
loop_
_entity_poly.entity_id
_entity_poly.type
_entity_poly.pdbx_seq_one_letter_code
_entity_poly.pdbx_strand_id
1 'polypeptide(L)'
;LMAGHHLTQLGSMELAHLTGALPCRQHYGIKVTANIPFWVMGQRKENLPSVWKMFTSWDYLIGNPETADNKYASITTSFKESIVDEQENQKDENIHLRRFLRVLANFLIISCLGGSGYLIYFVVKRSQEFAQSNKQNLSWFEKNEVEFVMSLLGLVCPPLFETIAELEDYHPRIALKWQLGRIFALFLGNLYTFLFALFDEVTAKLESEKVIKNSTEWNLSQYYANYSSFFNTTDVPLPNVHPADVIRGPCWETAVGIEFVKLIVSDIQVTYLTILVGDFARAVIVRFLNYCWCWDLEAGFPSYGEFDISGNVLGLIFNQGMIWMGAFYAPGLVGLNVLRLLSSMYYQCWAVMCCNVPHERVFKASRSNNFYMGLLLLVLFLSLLPVVYTIMTLSPSFDCGPFSGQEKMYDIIMQTIEQDLPAFVGNIFVYATNPGLIIPAVLLMVLAIYYLNAVSKAYKQANIDLKKKMQM
;
A
#
# COMPACT_ATOMS: atom_id res chain seq x y z
N LEU A 1 -12.28 -67.59 15.04
CA LEU A 1 -13.59 -67.20 14.49
C LEU A 1 -14.49 -66.80 15.66
N MET A 2 -15.21 -65.69 15.52
CA MET A 2 -16.07 -64.99 16.50
C MET A 2 -15.36 -64.18 17.60
N ALA A 3 -15.34 -62.86 17.42
CA ALA A 3 -15.85 -61.85 18.37
C ALA A 3 -15.53 -60.46 17.81
N GLY A 4 -16.37 -60.00 16.89
CA GLY A 4 -16.43 -58.60 16.43
C GLY A 4 -17.80 -58.03 16.80
N HIS A 5 -17.85 -56.71 16.96
CA HIS A 5 -18.98 -55.86 17.38
C HIS A 5 -19.18 -55.66 18.88
N HIS A 6 -18.56 -54.59 19.41
CA HIS A 6 -19.19 -53.55 20.24
C HIS A 6 -18.11 -52.64 20.81
N LEU A 7 -17.83 -51.49 20.16
CA LEU A 7 -17.17 -50.32 20.77
C LEU A 7 -17.19 -49.13 19.80
N THR A 8 -18.39 -48.63 19.55
CA THR A 8 -18.64 -47.33 18.91
C THR A 8 -19.81 -46.68 19.63
N GLN A 9 -19.52 -46.00 20.75
CA GLN A 9 -20.33 -44.96 21.40
C GLN A 9 -19.79 -44.73 22.81
N LEU A 10 -18.93 -43.73 22.99
CA LEU A 10 -18.74 -42.97 24.25
C LEU A 10 -17.56 -42.01 24.03
N GLY A 11 -17.87 -40.78 23.63
CA GLY A 11 -16.87 -39.77 23.31
C GLY A 11 -17.49 -38.39 23.11
N SER A 12 -18.44 -38.02 23.98
CA SER A 12 -19.06 -36.70 23.99
C SER A 12 -19.81 -36.48 25.30
N MET A 13 -19.11 -35.98 26.32
CA MET A 13 -19.65 -35.15 27.42
C MET A 13 -18.63 -35.14 28.56
N GLU A 14 -18.16 -33.94 28.90
CA GLU A 14 -17.74 -33.44 30.23
C GLU A 14 -16.57 -32.47 30.10
N LEU A 15 -16.89 -31.21 29.82
CA LEU A 15 -15.98 -30.08 30.06
C LEU A 15 -16.80 -28.88 30.55
N ALA A 16 -17.47 -29.08 31.69
CA ALA A 16 -18.15 -28.03 32.42
C ALA A 16 -18.15 -28.39 33.91
N HIS A 17 -17.18 -27.87 34.66
CA HIS A 17 -17.23 -27.52 36.08
C HIS A 17 -15.80 -27.43 36.61
N LEU A 18 -15.34 -26.22 36.94
CA LEU A 18 -14.51 -25.91 38.12
C LEU A 18 -14.12 -24.41 38.11
N THR A 19 -15.09 -23.56 38.45
CA THR A 19 -14.84 -22.26 39.06
C THR A 19 -14.87 -22.44 40.58
N GLY A 20 -13.73 -22.23 41.25
CA GLY A 20 -13.63 -22.26 42.71
C GLY A 20 -12.32 -21.59 43.15
N ALA A 21 -12.45 -20.51 43.90
CA ALA A 21 -11.38 -19.59 44.30
C ALA A 21 -10.52 -20.10 45.48
N LEU A 22 -9.36 -19.43 45.66
CA LEU A 22 -8.41 -19.35 46.81
C LEU A 22 -7.12 -20.21 46.71
N PRO A 23 -6.01 -19.82 47.37
CA PRO A 23 -5.29 -18.54 47.35
C PRO A 23 -3.77 -18.72 47.06
N CYS A 24 -3.06 -17.61 46.85
CA CYS A 24 -1.62 -17.54 46.58
C CYS A 24 -0.72 -18.39 47.50
N ARG A 25 0.07 -19.30 46.91
CA ARG A 25 1.41 -19.65 47.41
C ARG A 25 2.30 -20.16 46.27
N GLN A 26 3.39 -19.43 46.03
CA GLN A 26 4.43 -19.74 45.05
C GLN A 26 5.09 -21.10 45.35
N HIS A 27 4.92 -22.05 44.44
CA HIS A 27 5.86 -23.14 44.16
C HIS A 27 5.64 -23.57 42.71
N TYR A 28 6.47 -23.08 41.79
CA TYR A 28 6.51 -23.60 40.42
C TYR A 28 7.20 -24.95 40.41
N GLY A 29 6.39 -26.00 40.58
CA GLY A 29 6.73 -27.38 40.28
C GLY A 29 5.55 -28.00 39.56
N ILE A 30 5.53 -27.92 38.23
CA ILE A 30 4.49 -28.54 37.41
C ILE A 30 4.70 -30.06 37.46
N LYS A 31 3.98 -30.74 38.36
CA LYS A 31 3.70 -32.18 38.21
C LYS A 31 2.67 -32.33 37.09
N VAL A 32 3.13 -32.51 35.85
CA VAL A 32 2.28 -33.11 34.82
C VAL A 32 2.19 -34.60 35.17
N THR A 33 0.99 -35.02 35.54
CA THR A 33 0.58 -36.41 35.71
C THR A 33 1.04 -37.25 34.52
N ALA A 34 2.02 -38.11 34.77
CA ALA A 34 2.36 -39.23 33.93
C ALA A 34 1.19 -40.22 33.93
N ASN A 35 0.35 -40.16 32.89
CA ASN A 35 -0.43 -41.29 32.38
C ASN A 35 -1.09 -40.89 31.06
N ILE A 36 -0.26 -40.71 30.03
CA ILE A 36 -0.68 -40.92 28.65
C ILE A 36 0.09 -42.18 28.22
N PRO A 37 -0.58 -43.28 27.85
CA PRO A 37 0.10 -44.51 27.54
C PRO A 37 1.04 -44.30 26.35
N PHE A 38 2.32 -44.62 26.57
CA PHE A 38 3.44 -44.60 25.63
C PHE A 38 3.21 -45.48 24.36
N TRP A 39 2.06 -46.17 24.28
CA TRP A 39 1.68 -47.10 23.23
C TRP A 39 1.20 -46.47 21.93
N VAL A 40 0.91 -45.16 21.89
CA VAL A 40 0.52 -44.47 20.64
C VAL A 40 1.74 -44.16 19.74
N MET A 41 2.97 -44.42 20.19
CA MET A 41 4.18 -44.27 19.36
C MET A 41 4.39 -45.44 18.37
N GLY A 42 3.58 -46.50 18.44
CA GLY A 42 3.79 -47.75 17.71
C GLY A 42 2.96 -47.96 16.44
N GLN A 43 2.06 -47.05 16.07
CA GLN A 43 1.19 -47.24 14.90
C GLN A 43 1.10 -45.98 14.05
N ARG A 44 1.60 -46.12 12.82
CA ARG A 44 1.63 -45.14 11.71
C ARG A 44 2.63 -43.99 11.88
N LYS A 45 3.73 -44.09 11.14
CA LYS A 45 4.86 -43.16 11.05
C LYS A 45 4.54 -41.85 10.31
N GLU A 46 3.26 -41.56 10.10
CA GLU A 46 2.79 -40.47 9.25
C GLU A 46 1.76 -39.70 10.06
N ASN A 47 2.05 -38.42 10.36
CA ASN A 47 1.12 -37.39 10.85
C ASN A 47 1.02 -37.08 12.36
N LEU A 48 2.13 -37.00 13.11
CA LEU A 48 2.14 -36.30 14.42
C LEU A 48 3.22 -35.21 14.59
N PRO A 49 3.46 -34.31 13.60
CA PRO A 49 4.38 -33.19 13.79
C PRO A 49 3.95 -32.24 14.91
N SER A 50 2.64 -32.16 15.22
CA SER A 50 2.09 -31.33 16.30
C SER A 50 2.51 -31.84 17.69
N VAL A 51 2.47 -33.14 17.93
CA VAL A 51 2.86 -33.71 19.23
C VAL A 51 4.35 -33.52 19.50
N TRP A 52 5.19 -33.71 18.47
CA TRP A 52 6.62 -33.48 18.60
C TRP A 52 6.94 -32.00 18.86
N LYS A 53 6.26 -31.07 18.16
CA LYS A 53 6.34 -29.63 18.48
C LYS A 53 5.89 -29.33 19.91
N MET A 54 4.92 -30.06 20.47
CA MET A 54 4.36 -29.74 21.80
C MET A 54 5.38 -30.05 22.89
N PHE A 55 6.06 -31.18 22.77
CA PHE A 55 7.06 -31.62 23.74
C PHE A 55 8.42 -30.94 23.58
N THR A 56 8.76 -30.47 22.37
CA THR A 56 10.10 -29.88 22.07
C THR A 56 10.12 -28.35 22.02
N SER A 57 8.96 -27.68 22.01
CA SER A 57 8.90 -26.22 21.90
C SER A 57 9.16 -25.45 23.20
N TRP A 58 9.10 -26.15 24.34
CA TRP A 58 9.33 -25.57 25.67
C TRP A 58 10.80 -25.27 25.89
N ASP A 59 11.08 -24.05 26.35
CA ASP A 59 12.44 -23.57 26.63
C ASP A 59 12.55 -23.24 28.12
N TYR A 60 13.21 -24.11 28.87
CA TYR A 60 13.34 -24.02 30.33
C TYR A 60 14.39 -23.00 30.79
N LEU A 61 15.12 -22.37 29.85
CA LEU A 61 16.20 -21.43 30.14
C LEU A 61 15.74 -19.96 30.15
N ILE A 62 14.45 -19.70 29.92
CA ILE A 62 13.90 -18.34 29.90
C ILE A 62 13.65 -17.87 31.34
N GLY A 63 14.53 -16.98 31.84
CA GLY A 63 14.37 -16.35 33.16
C GLY A 63 13.54 -15.06 33.18
N ASN A 64 13.28 -14.44 32.01
CA ASN A 64 12.49 -13.21 31.92
C ASN A 64 11.01 -13.54 31.63
N PRO A 65 10.05 -13.10 32.48
CA PRO A 65 8.62 -13.36 32.27
C PRO A 65 8.08 -12.81 30.94
N GLU A 66 8.51 -11.62 30.49
CA GLU A 66 8.03 -11.03 29.23
C GLU A 66 8.44 -11.87 28.01
N THR A 67 9.65 -12.45 28.05
CA THR A 67 10.14 -13.35 26.99
C THR A 67 9.39 -14.68 27.02
N ALA A 68 8.99 -15.15 28.20
CA ALA A 68 8.21 -16.39 28.36
C ALA A 68 6.80 -16.23 27.77
N ASP A 69 6.14 -15.10 28.02
CA ASP A 69 4.82 -14.79 27.45
C ASP A 69 4.87 -14.67 25.92
N ASN A 70 5.89 -14.00 25.38
CA ASN A 70 6.13 -13.92 23.94
C ASN A 70 6.40 -15.30 23.32
N LYS A 71 7.15 -16.17 24.01
CA LYS A 71 7.43 -17.53 23.57
C LYS A 71 6.16 -18.38 23.59
N TYR A 72 5.36 -18.30 24.66
CA TYR A 72 4.08 -18.98 24.78
C TYR A 72 3.12 -18.57 23.66
N ALA A 73 2.96 -17.26 23.43
CA ALA A 73 2.14 -16.74 22.33
C ALA A 73 2.63 -17.23 20.96
N SER A 74 3.95 -17.25 20.71
CA SER A 74 4.50 -17.77 19.46
C SER A 74 4.25 -19.28 19.27
N ILE A 75 4.28 -20.07 20.33
CA ILE A 75 4.04 -21.52 20.28
C ILE A 75 2.56 -21.79 19.99
N THR A 76 1.66 -21.15 20.74
CA THR A 76 0.21 -21.25 20.56
C THR A 76 -0.20 -20.88 19.13
N THR A 77 0.36 -19.81 18.59
CA THR A 77 0.15 -19.41 17.19
C THR A 77 0.60 -20.48 16.21
N SER A 78 1.80 -21.05 16.40
CA SER A 78 2.28 -22.12 15.52
C SER A 78 1.40 -23.38 15.56
N PHE A 79 0.76 -23.65 16.70
CA PHE A 79 -0.21 -24.73 16.84
C PHE A 79 -1.51 -24.43 16.12
N LYS A 80 -2.08 -23.24 16.33
CA LYS A 80 -3.27 -22.78 15.59
C LYS A 80 -3.05 -22.89 14.08
N GLU A 81 -1.92 -22.41 13.57
CA GLU A 81 -1.56 -22.52 12.15
C GLU A 81 -1.53 -23.98 11.67
N SER A 82 -0.94 -24.90 12.44
CA SER A 82 -0.82 -26.32 12.05
C SER A 82 -2.18 -27.05 12.11
N ILE A 83 -3.06 -26.68 13.04
CA ILE A 83 -4.42 -27.25 13.16
C ILE A 83 -5.29 -26.79 12.00
N VAL A 84 -5.25 -25.49 11.66
CA VAL A 84 -5.98 -24.93 10.52
C VAL A 84 -5.52 -25.57 9.21
N ASP A 85 -4.21 -25.76 9.02
CA ASP A 85 -3.67 -26.45 7.83
C ASP A 85 -4.23 -27.88 7.67
N GLU A 86 -4.44 -28.61 8.77
CA GLU A 86 -4.98 -29.98 8.75
C GLU A 86 -6.50 -30.01 8.55
N GLN A 87 -7.24 -29.10 9.21
CA GLN A 87 -8.69 -28.95 9.02
C GLN A 87 -9.04 -28.64 7.56
N GLU A 88 -8.24 -27.79 6.90
CA GLU A 88 -8.45 -27.43 5.51
C GLU A 88 -8.17 -28.60 4.55
N ASN A 89 -7.20 -29.46 4.87
CA ASN A 89 -6.89 -30.65 4.08
C ASN A 89 -7.96 -31.75 4.17
N GLN A 90 -8.76 -31.77 5.24
CA GLN A 90 -9.81 -32.79 5.45
C GLN A 90 -11.19 -32.42 4.87
N LYS A 91 -11.35 -31.24 4.28
CA LYS A 91 -12.61 -30.85 3.62
C LYS A 91 -12.83 -31.62 2.32
N ASP A 92 -13.75 -32.58 2.32
CA ASP A 92 -14.26 -33.24 1.11
C ASP A 92 -15.25 -32.32 0.39
N GLU A 93 -14.85 -31.76 -0.75
CA GLU A 93 -15.66 -30.79 -1.48
C GLU A 93 -15.97 -31.15 -2.93
N ASN A 94 -17.15 -30.70 -3.39
CA ASN A 94 -17.61 -30.84 -4.76
C ASN A 94 -16.72 -30.06 -5.73
N ILE A 95 -15.85 -30.77 -6.45
CA ILE A 95 -14.84 -30.19 -7.35
C ILE A 95 -15.43 -29.28 -8.44
N HIS A 96 -16.65 -29.59 -8.91
CA HIS A 96 -17.32 -28.83 -9.96
C HIS A 96 -17.86 -27.49 -9.48
N LEU A 97 -18.44 -27.45 -8.28
CA LEU A 97 -18.98 -26.22 -7.68
C LEU A 97 -17.83 -25.24 -7.37
N ARG A 98 -16.77 -25.72 -6.71
CA ARG A 98 -15.58 -24.90 -6.41
C ARG A 98 -14.91 -24.34 -7.66
N ARG A 99 -14.85 -25.11 -8.75
CA ARG A 99 -14.32 -24.61 -10.04
C ARG A 99 -15.21 -23.52 -10.63
N PHE A 100 -16.54 -23.67 -10.55
CA PHE A 100 -17.48 -22.65 -11.01
C PHE A 100 -17.37 -21.36 -10.20
N LEU A 101 -17.36 -21.43 -8.86
CA LEU A 101 -17.21 -20.26 -7.99
C LEU A 101 -15.89 -19.52 -8.27
N ARG A 102 -14.79 -20.24 -8.51
CA ARG A 102 -13.51 -19.62 -8.88
C ARG A 102 -13.57 -18.88 -10.21
N VAL A 103 -14.21 -19.45 -11.23
CA VAL A 103 -14.36 -18.77 -12.52
C VAL A 103 -15.22 -17.51 -12.37
N LEU A 104 -16.32 -17.61 -11.62
CA LEU A 104 -17.21 -16.49 -11.34
C LEU A 104 -16.49 -15.37 -10.56
N ALA A 105 -15.75 -15.72 -9.52
CA ALA A 105 -14.98 -14.76 -8.72
C ALA A 105 -13.91 -14.03 -9.55
N ASN A 106 -13.13 -14.76 -10.35
CA ASN A 106 -12.13 -14.15 -11.23
C ASN A 106 -12.78 -13.24 -12.30
N PHE A 107 -13.95 -13.61 -12.82
CA PHE A 107 -14.72 -12.75 -13.73
C PHE A 107 -15.18 -11.45 -13.04
N LEU A 108 -15.71 -11.54 -11.81
CA LEU A 108 -16.11 -10.36 -11.02
C LEU A 108 -14.92 -9.45 -10.73
N ILE A 109 -13.74 -10.02 -10.43
CA ILE A 109 -12.51 -9.26 -10.19
C ILE A 109 -12.08 -8.51 -11.45
N ILE A 110 -12.03 -9.18 -12.61
CA ILE A 110 -11.66 -8.53 -13.88
C ILE A 110 -12.67 -7.44 -14.24
N SER A 111 -13.97 -7.68 -14.02
CA SER A 111 -15.02 -6.69 -14.23
C SER A 111 -14.87 -5.48 -13.31
N CYS A 112 -14.54 -5.69 -12.03
CA CYS A 112 -14.30 -4.60 -11.08
C CYS A 112 -13.05 -3.80 -11.43
N LEU A 113 -11.95 -4.47 -11.80
CA LEU A 113 -10.71 -3.81 -12.24
C LEU A 113 -10.94 -2.98 -13.51
N GLY A 114 -11.56 -3.58 -14.53
CA GLY A 114 -11.89 -2.87 -15.77
C GLY A 114 -12.88 -1.72 -15.56
N GLY A 115 -13.90 -1.93 -14.72
CA GLY A 115 -14.89 -0.92 -14.36
C GLY A 115 -14.26 0.27 -13.63
N SER A 116 -13.37 0.02 -12.67
CA SER A 116 -12.64 1.08 -11.95
C SER A 116 -11.78 1.92 -12.89
N GLY A 117 -11.01 1.30 -13.79
CA GLY A 117 -10.19 2.01 -14.77
C GLY A 117 -11.01 2.83 -15.77
N TYR A 118 -12.12 2.28 -16.26
CA TYR A 118 -13.04 3.00 -17.14
C TYR A 118 -13.68 4.21 -16.45
N LEU A 119 -14.10 4.04 -15.20
CA LEU A 119 -14.73 5.10 -14.42
C LEU A 119 -13.75 6.26 -14.18
N ILE A 120 -12.49 5.97 -13.84
CA ILE A 120 -11.44 6.99 -13.70
C ILE A 120 -11.22 7.73 -15.01
N TYR A 121 -11.03 7.00 -16.12
CA TYR A 121 -10.87 7.61 -17.44
C TYR A 121 -12.03 8.54 -17.79
N PHE A 122 -13.27 8.09 -17.57
CA PHE A 122 -14.47 8.89 -17.82
C PHE A 122 -14.52 10.15 -16.96
N VAL A 123 -14.24 10.03 -15.66
CA VAL A 123 -14.29 11.16 -14.72
C VAL A 123 -13.19 12.18 -15.03
N VAL A 124 -11.99 11.75 -15.41
CA VAL A 124 -10.93 12.69 -15.82
C VAL A 124 -11.23 13.36 -17.15
N LYS A 125 -11.73 12.61 -18.14
CA LYS A 125 -12.12 13.23 -19.42
C LYS A 125 -13.18 14.32 -19.21
N ARG A 126 -14.15 14.04 -18.34
CA ARG A 126 -15.17 15.02 -17.96
C ARG A 126 -14.58 16.19 -17.15
N SER A 127 -13.62 15.96 -16.26
CA SER A 127 -12.97 17.05 -15.52
C SER A 127 -12.18 17.98 -16.46
N GLN A 128 -11.59 17.45 -17.53
CA GLN A 128 -10.93 18.23 -18.58
C GLN A 128 -11.92 19.12 -19.35
N GLU A 129 -13.11 18.61 -19.70
CA GLU A 129 -14.16 19.40 -20.34
C GLU A 129 -14.62 20.57 -19.44
N PHE A 130 -14.72 20.33 -18.13
CA PHE A 130 -15.02 21.39 -17.16
C PHE A 130 -13.87 22.40 -16.97
N ALA A 131 -12.62 21.99 -17.16
CA ALA A 131 -11.48 22.90 -17.11
C ALA A 131 -11.46 23.89 -18.29
N GLN A 132 -11.99 23.48 -19.44
CA GLN A 132 -12.14 24.32 -20.64
C GLN A 132 -13.41 25.19 -20.59
N SER A 133 -14.46 24.74 -19.89
CA SER A 133 -15.67 25.51 -19.63
C SER A 133 -15.50 26.47 -18.44
N ASN A 134 -16.32 27.52 -18.35
CA ASN A 134 -16.12 28.64 -17.40
C ASN A 134 -16.04 28.18 -15.92
N LYS A 135 -14.87 28.37 -15.28
CA LYS A 135 -14.55 27.99 -13.87
C LYS A 135 -15.47 28.60 -12.79
N GLN A 136 -16.23 29.64 -13.13
CA GLN A 136 -17.01 30.42 -12.16
C GLN A 136 -18.37 29.77 -11.79
N ASN A 137 -18.91 28.88 -12.61
CA ASN A 137 -20.24 28.27 -12.36
C ASN A 137 -20.18 26.83 -11.81
N LEU A 138 -18.99 26.28 -11.59
CA LEU A 138 -18.80 24.89 -11.16
C LEU A 138 -18.87 24.76 -9.63
N SER A 139 -19.68 23.81 -9.17
CA SER A 139 -19.81 23.37 -7.78
C SER A 139 -18.49 22.82 -7.25
N TRP A 140 -18.30 22.87 -5.92
CA TRP A 140 -17.10 22.34 -5.26
C TRP A 140 -16.88 20.85 -5.55
N PHE A 141 -17.98 20.07 -5.63
CA PHE A 141 -17.91 18.63 -5.95
C PHE A 141 -17.45 18.36 -7.38
N GLU A 142 -17.88 19.19 -8.34
CA GLU A 142 -17.48 19.04 -9.75
C GLU A 142 -15.98 19.33 -9.95
N LYS A 143 -15.40 20.16 -9.07
CA LYS A 143 -13.97 20.51 -9.10
C LYS A 143 -13.06 19.43 -8.52
N ASN A 144 -13.58 18.61 -7.61
CA ASN A 144 -12.81 17.57 -6.90
C ASN A 144 -13.34 16.16 -7.21
N GLU A 145 -14.04 16.01 -8.34
CA GLU A 145 -14.75 14.79 -8.68
C GLU A 145 -13.79 13.60 -8.89
N VAL A 146 -12.67 13.86 -9.58
CA VAL A 146 -11.64 12.85 -9.87
C VAL A 146 -11.08 12.29 -8.56
N GLU A 147 -10.72 13.17 -7.63
CA GLU A 147 -10.10 12.83 -6.37
C GLU A 147 -11.06 12.09 -5.45
N PHE A 148 -12.31 12.56 -5.38
CA PHE A 148 -13.35 11.88 -4.60
C PHE A 148 -13.61 10.47 -5.14
N VAL A 149 -13.73 10.32 -6.45
CA VAL A 149 -13.93 9.03 -7.11
C VAL A 149 -12.74 8.09 -6.87
N MET A 150 -11.52 8.59 -7.01
CA MET A 150 -10.29 7.82 -6.78
C MET A 150 -10.21 7.30 -5.34
N SER A 151 -10.48 8.17 -4.36
CA SER A 151 -10.53 7.78 -2.95
C SER A 151 -11.68 6.80 -2.67
N LEU A 152 -12.85 6.99 -3.28
CA LEU A 152 -14.01 6.09 -3.12
C LEU A 152 -13.76 4.70 -3.72
N LEU A 153 -13.10 4.61 -4.87
CA LEU A 153 -12.70 3.33 -5.46
C LEU A 153 -11.69 2.60 -4.57
N GLY A 154 -10.72 3.34 -4.00
CA GLY A 154 -9.78 2.80 -3.02
C GLY A 154 -10.45 2.31 -1.73
N LEU A 155 -11.63 2.85 -1.41
CA LEU A 155 -12.45 2.46 -0.26
C LEU A 155 -13.36 1.27 -0.52
N VAL A 156 -14.13 1.30 -1.62
CA VAL A 156 -15.22 0.35 -1.87
C VAL A 156 -14.70 -0.96 -2.47
N CYS A 157 -13.66 -0.91 -3.29
CA CYS A 157 -13.17 -2.10 -3.97
C CYS A 157 -12.47 -3.13 -3.03
N PRO A 158 -11.67 -2.76 -2.01
CA PRO A 158 -11.06 -3.75 -1.13
C PRO A 158 -12.08 -4.59 -0.34
N PRO A 159 -13.13 -4.02 0.30
CA PRO A 159 -14.20 -4.81 0.91
C PRO A 159 -14.95 -5.69 -0.11
N LEU A 160 -15.15 -5.22 -1.34
CA LEU A 160 -15.71 -6.06 -2.40
C LEU A 160 -14.79 -7.24 -2.75
N PHE A 161 -13.47 -7.04 -2.78
CA PHE A 161 -12.53 -8.15 -3.00
C PHE A 161 -12.46 -9.14 -1.86
N GLU A 162 -12.68 -8.70 -0.61
CA GLU A 162 -12.81 -9.60 0.55
C GLU A 162 -14.03 -10.50 0.44
N THR A 163 -15.20 -9.93 0.13
CA THR A 163 -16.42 -10.74 -0.07
C THR A 163 -16.29 -11.70 -1.25
N ILE A 164 -15.57 -11.31 -2.31
CA ILE A 164 -15.25 -12.21 -3.42
C ILE A 164 -14.23 -13.29 -3.00
N ALA A 165 -13.28 -12.97 -2.14
CA ALA A 165 -12.28 -13.93 -1.65
C ALA A 165 -12.91 -15.05 -0.80
N GLU A 166 -13.95 -14.74 -0.03
CA GLU A 166 -14.75 -15.73 0.71
C GLU A 166 -15.40 -16.76 -0.24
N LEU A 167 -15.76 -16.35 -1.47
CA LEU A 167 -16.34 -17.26 -2.47
C LEU A 167 -15.32 -18.19 -3.14
N GLU A 168 -14.03 -17.83 -3.16
CA GLU A 168 -12.99 -18.63 -3.84
C GLU A 168 -12.41 -19.75 -2.98
N ASP A 169 -12.62 -19.65 -1.66
CA ASP A 169 -12.35 -20.68 -0.68
C ASP A 169 -10.89 -21.18 -0.79
N TYR A 170 -9.95 -20.25 -0.93
CA TYR A 170 -8.52 -20.53 -0.99
C TYR A 170 -7.95 -20.82 0.40
N HIS A 171 -6.90 -21.64 0.45
CA HIS A 171 -6.10 -21.80 1.67
C HIS A 171 -5.64 -20.41 2.17
N PRO A 172 -5.76 -20.08 3.47
CA PRO A 172 -5.55 -18.72 4.00
C PRO A 172 -4.23 -18.06 3.58
N ARG A 173 -3.11 -18.79 3.55
CA ARG A 173 -1.80 -18.29 3.08
C ARG A 173 -1.77 -17.90 1.61
N ILE A 174 -2.52 -18.61 0.76
CA ILE A 174 -2.59 -18.36 -0.68
C ILE A 174 -3.63 -17.26 -0.94
N ALA A 175 -4.77 -17.33 -0.25
CA ALA A 175 -5.82 -16.32 -0.27
C ALA A 175 -5.25 -14.92 0.02
N LEU A 176 -4.51 -14.77 1.13
CA LEU A 176 -3.90 -13.49 1.53
C LEU A 176 -2.99 -12.93 0.44
N LYS A 177 -2.17 -13.76 -0.21
CA LYS A 177 -1.26 -13.30 -1.29
C LYS A 177 -2.02 -12.86 -2.53
N TRP A 178 -3.05 -13.60 -2.92
CA TRP A 178 -3.88 -13.25 -4.07
C TRP A 178 -4.72 -11.99 -3.80
N GLN A 179 -5.33 -11.89 -2.62
CA GLN A 179 -6.06 -10.70 -2.18
C GLN A 179 -5.16 -9.47 -2.23
N LEU A 180 -3.98 -9.55 -1.62
CA LEU A 180 -3.02 -8.45 -1.61
C LEU A 180 -2.54 -8.10 -3.03
N GLY A 181 -2.32 -9.10 -3.88
CA GLY A 181 -1.95 -8.89 -5.29
C GLY A 181 -3.03 -8.18 -6.10
N ARG A 182 -4.31 -8.49 -5.86
CA ARG A 182 -5.46 -7.86 -6.55
C ARG A 182 -5.67 -6.41 -6.10
N ILE A 183 -5.61 -6.17 -4.78
CA ILE A 183 -5.68 -4.81 -4.23
C ILE A 183 -4.51 -3.98 -4.74
N PHE A 184 -3.31 -4.58 -4.79
CA PHE A 184 -2.14 -3.93 -5.37
C PHE A 184 -2.35 -3.59 -6.86
N ALA A 185 -2.86 -4.52 -7.67
CA ALA A 185 -3.12 -4.28 -9.08
C ALA A 185 -4.15 -3.17 -9.31
N LEU A 186 -5.20 -3.12 -8.47
CA LEU A 186 -6.19 -2.04 -8.48
C LEU A 186 -5.54 -0.69 -8.19
N PHE A 187 -4.82 -0.56 -7.08
CA PHE A 187 -4.17 0.70 -6.72
C PHE A 187 -3.17 1.16 -7.78
N LEU A 188 -2.37 0.24 -8.31
CA LEU A 188 -1.42 0.53 -9.37
C LEU A 188 -2.12 0.96 -10.67
N GLY A 189 -3.17 0.26 -11.07
CA GLY A 189 -3.97 0.59 -12.25
C GLY A 189 -4.64 1.96 -12.13
N ASN A 190 -5.20 2.26 -10.96
CA ASN A 190 -5.82 3.56 -10.67
C ASN A 190 -4.78 4.69 -10.73
N LEU A 191 -3.60 4.48 -10.14
CA LEU A 191 -2.51 5.46 -10.20
C LEU A 191 -2.07 5.76 -11.63
N TYR A 192 -1.85 4.72 -12.45
CA TYR A 192 -1.37 4.92 -13.82
C TYR A 192 -2.43 5.49 -14.74
N THR A 193 -3.69 5.11 -14.59
CA THR A 193 -4.79 5.74 -15.36
C THR A 193 -4.91 7.22 -15.04
N PHE A 194 -4.83 7.60 -13.76
CA PHE A 194 -4.75 9.00 -13.34
C PHE A 194 -3.53 9.72 -13.92
N LEU A 195 -2.34 9.09 -13.90
CA LEU A 195 -1.13 9.67 -14.48
C LEU A 195 -1.22 9.92 -15.98
N PHE A 196 -1.70 8.95 -16.76
CA PHE A 196 -1.88 9.13 -18.20
C PHE A 196 -2.84 10.29 -18.48
N ALA A 197 -3.90 10.39 -17.70
CA ALA A 197 -4.86 11.47 -17.84
C ALA A 197 -4.27 12.85 -17.48
N LEU A 198 -3.41 12.92 -16.46
CA LEU A 198 -2.63 14.12 -16.15
C LEU A 198 -1.62 14.47 -17.25
N PHE A 199 -0.98 13.47 -17.86
CA PHE A 199 -0.07 13.69 -18.98
C PHE A 199 -0.77 14.29 -20.20
N ASP A 200 -1.98 13.83 -20.51
CA ASP A 200 -2.80 14.41 -21.57
C ASP A 200 -3.17 15.87 -21.24
N GLU A 201 -3.50 16.17 -19.98
CA GLU A 201 -3.78 17.55 -19.54
C GLU A 201 -2.54 18.46 -19.62
N VAL A 202 -1.38 17.96 -19.19
CA VAL A 202 -0.11 18.69 -19.28
C VAL A 202 0.25 18.98 -20.73
N THR A 203 0.06 18.00 -21.62
CA THR A 203 0.32 18.16 -23.05
C THR A 203 -0.56 19.26 -23.65
N ALA A 204 -1.85 19.26 -23.32
CA ALA A 204 -2.79 20.31 -23.76
C ALA A 204 -2.39 21.70 -23.22
N LYS A 205 -1.95 21.81 -21.96
CA LYS A 205 -1.45 23.08 -21.40
C LYS A 205 -0.17 23.53 -22.09
N LEU A 206 0.74 22.61 -22.38
CA LEU A 206 2.00 22.91 -23.08
C LEU A 206 1.73 23.46 -24.49
N GLU A 207 0.74 22.93 -25.21
CA GLU A 207 0.31 23.47 -26.50
C GLU A 207 -0.23 24.89 -26.39
N SER A 208 -1.09 25.15 -25.38
CA SER A 208 -1.60 26.51 -25.13
C SER A 208 -0.49 27.50 -24.77
N GLU A 209 0.50 27.04 -24.01
CA GLU A 209 1.64 27.84 -23.58
C GLU A 209 2.56 28.22 -24.75
N LYS A 210 2.78 27.30 -25.71
CA LYS A 210 3.52 27.59 -26.95
C LYS A 210 2.86 28.69 -27.78
N VAL A 211 1.53 28.69 -27.88
CA VAL A 211 0.78 29.74 -28.59
C VAL A 211 0.95 31.10 -27.91
N ILE A 212 0.84 31.14 -26.59
CA ILE A 212 1.05 32.36 -25.80
C ILE A 212 2.48 32.86 -25.97
N LYS A 213 3.49 32.00 -25.84
CA LYS A 213 4.90 32.34 -26.03
C LYS A 213 5.14 32.98 -27.40
N ASN A 214 4.71 32.33 -28.48
CA ASN A 214 4.85 32.87 -29.84
C ASN A 214 4.13 34.22 -30.01
N SER A 215 2.95 34.38 -29.42
CA SER A 215 2.22 35.66 -29.45
C SER A 215 2.94 36.76 -28.68
N THR A 216 3.51 36.46 -27.50
CA THR A 216 4.28 37.42 -26.69
C THR A 216 5.57 37.83 -27.38
N GLU A 217 6.32 36.89 -27.98
CA GLU A 217 7.51 37.18 -28.78
C GLU A 217 7.17 38.06 -29.98
N TRP A 218 6.06 37.78 -30.67
CA TRP A 218 5.59 38.61 -31.79
C TRP A 218 5.22 40.02 -31.32
N ASN A 219 4.41 40.16 -30.27
CA ASN A 219 4.00 41.47 -29.72
C ASN A 219 5.22 42.31 -29.29
N LEU A 220 6.20 41.67 -28.66
CA LEU A 220 7.43 42.30 -28.25
C LEU A 220 8.26 42.74 -29.46
N SER A 221 8.39 41.90 -30.49
CA SER A 221 9.07 42.26 -31.74
C SER A 221 8.43 43.46 -32.45
N GLN A 222 7.09 43.53 -32.45
CA GLN A 222 6.33 44.64 -33.02
C GLN A 222 6.53 45.92 -32.23
N TYR A 223 6.56 45.84 -30.90
CA TYR A 223 6.89 46.98 -30.06
C TYR A 223 8.29 47.53 -30.37
N TYR A 224 9.30 46.66 -30.46
CA TYR A 224 10.66 47.07 -30.82
C TYR A 224 10.72 47.72 -32.22
N ALA A 225 10.00 47.18 -33.21
CA ALA A 225 9.96 47.74 -34.56
C ALA A 225 9.23 49.10 -34.63
N ASN A 226 8.11 49.25 -33.91
CA ASN A 226 7.35 50.50 -33.86
C ASN A 226 8.11 51.58 -33.08
N TYR A 227 8.76 51.23 -31.98
CA TYR A 227 9.53 52.20 -31.19
C TYR A 227 10.76 52.69 -31.94
N SER A 228 11.54 51.77 -32.52
CA SER A 228 12.73 52.12 -33.32
C SER A 228 12.37 52.96 -34.55
N SER A 229 11.26 52.68 -35.23
CA SER A 229 10.81 53.51 -36.36
C SER A 229 10.26 54.87 -35.93
N PHE A 230 9.60 54.98 -34.78
CA PHE A 230 9.02 56.25 -34.31
C PHE A 230 10.08 57.20 -33.72
N PHE A 231 11.03 56.67 -32.93
CA PHE A 231 12.06 57.48 -32.26
C PHE A 231 13.41 57.49 -32.98
N ASN A 232 13.59 56.66 -34.02
CA ASN A 232 14.84 56.51 -34.77
C ASN A 232 16.06 56.19 -33.86
N THR A 233 15.85 55.30 -32.88
CA THR A 233 16.88 54.85 -31.93
C THR A 233 17.05 53.34 -31.99
N THR A 234 18.28 52.87 -31.71
CA THR A 234 18.57 51.44 -31.49
C THR A 234 18.35 51.04 -30.03
N ASP A 235 18.45 51.99 -29.09
CA ASP A 235 18.12 51.77 -27.68
C ASP A 235 16.63 51.94 -27.48
N VAL A 236 15.93 50.81 -27.36
CA VAL A 236 14.50 50.74 -27.07
C VAL A 236 14.32 50.32 -25.60
N PRO A 237 13.65 51.12 -24.77
CA PRO A 237 13.35 50.73 -23.39
C PRO A 237 12.36 49.58 -23.36
N LEU A 238 12.43 48.74 -22.31
CA LEU A 238 11.46 47.67 -22.10
C LEU A 238 10.03 48.24 -22.01
N PRO A 239 9.01 47.54 -22.56
CA PRO A 239 7.62 47.92 -22.41
C PRO A 239 7.26 48.09 -20.93
N ASN A 240 6.78 49.28 -20.54
CA ASN A 240 6.28 49.52 -19.20
C ASN A 240 4.85 48.97 -19.07
N VAL A 241 4.75 47.65 -18.87
CA VAL A 241 3.49 46.93 -18.67
C VAL A 241 3.31 46.67 -17.18
N HIS A 242 2.14 46.99 -16.63
CA HIS A 242 1.85 46.67 -15.25
C HIS A 242 1.90 45.14 -15.05
N PRO A 243 2.46 44.60 -13.95
CA PRO A 243 2.63 43.15 -13.76
C PRO A 243 1.36 42.29 -13.86
N ALA A 244 0.18 42.93 -13.71
CA ALA A 244 -1.13 42.30 -13.85
C ALA A 244 -1.60 42.17 -15.31
N ASP A 245 -1.07 42.99 -16.23
CA ASP A 245 -1.46 43.02 -17.64
C ASP A 245 -0.54 42.16 -18.52
N VAL A 246 0.47 41.52 -17.93
CA VAL A 246 1.36 40.58 -18.61
C VAL A 246 0.60 39.28 -18.88
N ILE A 247 0.54 38.89 -20.15
CA ILE A 247 -0.07 37.62 -20.57
C ILE A 247 0.79 36.48 -20.03
N ARG A 248 0.28 35.74 -19.04
CA ARG A 248 0.96 34.58 -18.44
C ARG A 248 0.41 33.27 -18.98
N GLY A 249 1.31 32.34 -19.25
CA GLY A 249 0.94 30.96 -19.59
C GLY A 249 0.39 30.20 -18.38
N PRO A 250 -0.41 29.14 -18.59
CA PRO A 250 -0.77 28.24 -17.51
C PRO A 250 0.45 27.45 -17.01
N CYS A 251 0.81 27.59 -15.74
CA CYS A 251 1.89 26.83 -15.10
C CYS A 251 1.48 25.40 -14.86
N TRP A 252 1.95 24.48 -15.71
CA TRP A 252 1.52 23.09 -15.64
C TRP A 252 2.14 22.36 -14.43
N GLU A 253 3.37 22.66 -14.02
CA GLU A 253 4.02 22.00 -12.87
C GLU A 253 3.25 22.29 -11.58
N THR A 254 2.83 23.54 -11.41
CA THR A 254 2.03 23.95 -10.25
C THR A 254 0.63 23.32 -10.30
N ALA A 255 0.03 23.21 -11.48
CA ALA A 255 -1.26 22.54 -11.62
C ALA A 255 -1.16 21.06 -11.22
N VAL A 256 -0.15 20.33 -11.71
CA VAL A 256 0.10 18.94 -11.32
C VAL A 256 0.31 18.82 -9.82
N GLY A 257 1.11 19.71 -9.22
CA GLY A 257 1.31 19.74 -7.76
C GLY A 257 0.02 19.96 -6.97
N ILE A 258 -0.86 20.84 -7.45
CA ILE A 258 -2.18 21.09 -6.83
C ILE A 258 -3.05 19.82 -6.88
N GLU A 259 -3.11 19.13 -8.02
CA GLU A 259 -3.87 17.89 -8.17
C GLU A 259 -3.38 16.79 -7.21
N PHE A 260 -2.05 16.63 -7.07
CA PHE A 260 -1.48 15.70 -6.07
C PHE A 260 -1.81 16.08 -4.63
N VAL A 261 -1.76 17.37 -4.30
CA VAL A 261 -2.12 17.86 -2.94
C VAL A 261 -3.60 17.58 -2.65
N LYS A 262 -4.50 17.91 -3.58
CA LYS A 262 -5.93 17.62 -3.43
C LYS A 262 -6.20 16.12 -3.26
N LEU A 263 -5.56 15.29 -4.08
CA LEU A 263 -5.71 13.84 -4.04
C LEU A 263 -5.29 13.29 -2.68
N ILE A 264 -4.13 13.71 -2.16
CA ILE A 264 -3.64 13.25 -0.85
C ILE A 264 -4.55 13.74 0.29
N VAL A 265 -5.02 14.98 0.24
CA VAL A 265 -5.94 15.52 1.26
C VAL A 265 -7.28 14.78 1.23
N SER A 266 -7.84 14.53 0.03
CA SER A 266 -9.06 13.74 -0.15
C SER A 266 -8.90 12.32 0.38
N ASP A 267 -7.78 11.66 0.09
CA ASP A 267 -7.48 10.31 0.57
C ASP A 267 -7.41 10.24 2.10
N ILE A 268 -6.77 11.22 2.76
CA ILE A 268 -6.75 11.33 4.22
C ILE A 268 -8.16 11.51 4.77
N GLN A 269 -8.96 12.41 4.18
CA GLN A 269 -10.33 12.68 4.61
C GLN A 269 -11.21 11.43 4.49
N VAL A 270 -11.17 10.75 3.34
CA VAL A 270 -11.95 9.53 3.10
C VAL A 270 -11.50 8.39 4.02
N THR A 271 -10.19 8.23 4.25
CA THR A 271 -9.67 7.24 5.19
C THR A 271 -10.21 7.47 6.60
N TYR A 272 -10.16 8.72 7.09
CA TYR A 272 -10.64 9.04 8.43
C TYR A 272 -12.16 8.93 8.56
N LEU A 273 -12.89 9.40 7.56
CA LEU A 273 -14.35 9.29 7.51
C LEU A 273 -14.77 7.82 7.45
N THR A 274 -14.05 6.97 6.72
CA THR A 274 -14.35 5.54 6.65
C THR A 274 -14.13 4.86 7.98
N ILE A 275 -12.99 5.08 8.63
CA ILE A 275 -12.74 4.49 9.94
C ILE A 275 -13.77 5.03 10.95
N LEU A 276 -14.14 6.32 10.87
CA LEU A 276 -15.14 6.90 11.77
C LEU A 276 -16.51 6.30 11.52
N VAL A 277 -16.99 6.32 10.29
CA VAL A 277 -18.38 5.97 9.96
C VAL A 277 -18.51 4.47 9.78
N GLY A 278 -17.61 3.84 9.05
CA GLY A 278 -17.62 2.40 8.78
C GLY A 278 -17.45 1.58 10.05
N ASP A 279 -16.33 1.73 10.76
CA ASP A 279 -16.02 0.86 11.91
C ASP A 279 -16.95 1.18 13.09
N PHE A 280 -17.23 2.46 13.35
CA PHE A 280 -18.15 2.85 14.43
C PHE A 280 -19.60 2.47 14.10
N ALA A 281 -20.11 2.73 12.89
CA ALA A 281 -21.49 2.37 12.57
C ALA A 281 -21.66 0.86 12.55
N ARG A 282 -20.68 0.09 12.04
CA ARG A 282 -20.70 -1.38 12.11
C ARG A 282 -20.74 -1.85 13.56
N ALA A 283 -19.91 -1.31 14.45
CA ALA A 283 -19.93 -1.65 15.86
C ALA A 283 -21.26 -1.29 16.56
N VAL A 284 -21.83 -0.13 16.24
CA VAL A 284 -23.14 0.31 16.75
C VAL A 284 -24.27 -0.58 16.24
N ILE A 285 -24.27 -0.93 14.95
CA ILE A 285 -25.23 -1.84 14.32
C ILE A 285 -25.21 -3.18 15.03
N VAL A 286 -24.04 -3.79 15.21
CA VAL A 286 -23.91 -5.09 15.89
C VAL A 286 -24.42 -4.99 17.33
N ARG A 287 -24.05 -3.93 18.07
CA ARG A 287 -24.43 -3.80 19.48
C ARG A 287 -25.91 -3.50 19.71
N PHE A 288 -26.54 -2.70 18.85
CA PHE A 288 -27.97 -2.32 19.00
C PHE A 288 -28.91 -3.32 18.33
N LEU A 289 -28.59 -3.84 17.14
CA LEU A 289 -29.47 -4.75 16.41
C LEU A 289 -29.39 -6.19 16.93
N ASN A 290 -28.34 -6.58 17.66
CA ASN A 290 -28.33 -7.87 18.37
C ASN A 290 -29.43 -7.96 19.44
N TYR A 291 -29.84 -6.83 20.04
CA TYR A 291 -30.94 -6.81 21.02
C TYR A 291 -32.34 -6.90 20.39
N CYS A 292 -32.47 -6.56 19.09
CA CYS A 292 -33.76 -6.40 18.43
C CYS A 292 -34.00 -7.43 17.28
N TRP A 293 -32.98 -8.20 16.91
CA TRP A 293 -33.02 -9.15 15.78
C TRP A 293 -32.81 -10.59 16.27
N CYS A 294 -33.47 -11.56 15.63
CA CYS A 294 -33.41 -12.99 15.99
C CYS A 294 -32.15 -13.72 15.49
N TRP A 295 -31.17 -13.00 14.94
CA TRP A 295 -29.95 -13.57 14.37
C TRP A 295 -28.79 -13.18 15.27
N ASP A 296 -27.89 -14.12 15.56
CA ASP A 296 -26.71 -13.83 16.36
C ASP A 296 -25.69 -13.10 15.47
N LEU A 297 -25.82 -11.77 15.40
CA LEU A 297 -24.92 -10.90 14.61
C LEU A 297 -23.48 -10.92 15.14
N GLU A 298 -23.25 -11.44 16.35
CA GLU A 298 -21.92 -11.60 16.92
C GLU A 298 -21.16 -12.78 16.30
N ALA A 299 -21.88 -13.81 15.84
CA ALA A 299 -21.32 -14.99 15.18
C ALA A 299 -21.61 -15.06 13.66
N GLY A 300 -22.62 -14.33 13.17
CA GLY A 300 -23.04 -14.29 11.76
C GLY A 300 -22.64 -13.00 11.01
N PHE A 301 -22.99 -12.90 9.73
CA PHE A 301 -22.77 -11.67 8.94
C PHE A 301 -23.85 -10.63 9.29
N PRO A 302 -23.52 -9.38 9.70
CA PRO A 302 -22.22 -8.72 9.74
C PRO A 302 -21.56 -8.79 11.14
N SER A 303 -20.50 -9.58 11.30
CA SER A 303 -19.70 -9.66 12.53
C SER A 303 -18.96 -8.33 12.81
N TYR A 304 -18.31 -8.18 13.96
CA TYR A 304 -17.41 -7.06 14.24
C TYR A 304 -16.32 -6.93 13.17
N GLY A 305 -15.80 -5.71 12.98
CA GLY A 305 -14.68 -5.47 12.07
C GLY A 305 -13.43 -6.22 12.57
N GLU A 306 -12.81 -6.99 11.68
CA GLU A 306 -11.49 -7.57 11.93
C GLU A 306 -10.41 -6.54 11.57
N PHE A 307 -9.37 -6.40 12.39
CA PHE A 307 -8.25 -5.53 12.07
C PHE A 307 -7.32 -6.19 11.05
N ASP A 308 -7.50 -5.87 9.77
CA ASP A 308 -6.58 -6.31 8.72
C ASP A 308 -5.29 -5.48 8.69
N ILE A 309 -4.21 -6.08 9.19
CA ILE A 309 -2.87 -5.50 9.18
C ILE A 309 -2.36 -5.35 7.73
N SER A 310 -2.70 -6.30 6.84
CA SER A 310 -2.10 -6.38 5.50
C SER A 310 -2.64 -5.30 4.56
N GLY A 311 -3.96 -5.05 4.58
CA GLY A 311 -4.60 -3.97 3.84
C GLY A 311 -4.13 -2.59 4.29
N ASN A 312 -4.03 -2.34 5.60
CA ASN A 312 -3.55 -1.05 6.11
C ASN A 312 -2.08 -0.78 5.75
N VAL A 313 -1.20 -1.79 5.83
CA VAL A 313 0.20 -1.65 5.41
C VAL A 313 0.28 -1.40 3.91
N LEU A 314 -0.54 -2.07 3.09
CA LEU A 314 -0.57 -1.85 1.65
C LEU A 314 -1.02 -0.43 1.30
N GLY A 315 -2.11 0.04 1.92
CA GLY A 315 -2.58 1.42 1.77
C GLY A 315 -1.50 2.43 2.13
N LEU A 316 -0.74 2.18 3.20
CA LEU A 316 0.38 3.04 3.60
C LEU A 316 1.51 3.08 2.55
N ILE A 317 1.91 1.92 2.00
CA ILE A 317 2.96 1.84 0.96
C ILE A 317 2.54 2.62 -0.30
N PHE A 318 1.30 2.44 -0.74
CA PHE A 318 0.79 3.12 -1.94
C PHE A 318 0.73 4.64 -1.76
N ASN A 319 0.22 5.08 -0.61
CA ASN A 319 0.18 6.49 -0.23
C ASN A 319 1.56 7.13 -0.18
N GLN A 320 2.54 6.40 0.37
CA GLN A 320 3.93 6.82 0.34
C GLN A 320 4.42 6.99 -1.11
N GLY A 321 4.12 6.04 -2.00
CA GLY A 321 4.44 6.13 -3.43
C GLY A 321 3.86 7.37 -4.12
N MET A 322 2.61 7.74 -3.82
CA MET A 322 1.99 8.96 -4.35
C MET A 322 2.68 10.23 -3.85
N ILE A 323 3.10 10.25 -2.58
CA ILE A 323 3.85 11.39 -2.01
C ILE A 323 5.22 11.53 -2.67
N TRP A 324 5.95 10.44 -2.90
CA TRP A 324 7.25 10.48 -3.60
C TRP A 324 7.12 11.07 -5.00
N MET A 325 6.07 10.68 -5.72
CA MET A 325 5.77 11.19 -7.06
C MET A 325 5.39 12.68 -7.04
N GLY A 326 4.53 13.09 -6.10
CA GLY A 326 4.09 14.48 -5.98
C GLY A 326 5.15 15.42 -5.39
N ALA A 327 6.07 14.92 -4.57
CA ALA A 327 7.07 15.73 -3.87
C ALA A 327 8.00 16.52 -4.80
N PHE A 328 8.20 16.06 -6.03
CA PHE A 328 8.93 16.79 -7.06
C PHE A 328 8.23 18.10 -7.45
N TYR A 329 6.90 18.09 -7.58
CA TYR A 329 6.10 19.24 -7.97
C TYR A 329 5.74 20.15 -6.78
N ALA A 330 5.48 19.55 -5.61
CA ALA A 330 5.10 20.25 -4.40
C ALA A 330 5.89 19.71 -3.19
N PRO A 331 7.06 20.29 -2.85
CA PRO A 331 7.90 19.79 -1.75
C PRO A 331 7.21 19.83 -0.38
N GLY A 332 6.20 20.69 -0.21
CA GLY A 332 5.37 20.74 0.99
C GLY A 332 4.60 19.44 1.29
N LEU A 333 4.43 18.54 0.31
CA LEU A 333 3.81 17.23 0.49
C LEU A 333 4.54 16.34 1.49
N VAL A 334 5.86 16.52 1.63
CA VAL A 334 6.65 15.78 2.63
C VAL A 334 6.20 16.12 4.05
N GLY A 335 5.90 17.40 4.32
CA GLY A 335 5.36 17.84 5.60
C GLY A 335 3.96 17.29 5.88
N LEU A 336 3.10 17.29 4.85
CA LEU A 336 1.76 16.68 4.94
C LEU A 336 1.84 15.17 5.22
N ASN A 337 2.81 14.46 4.65
CA ASN A 337 3.02 13.04 4.93
C ASN A 337 3.40 12.80 6.40
N VAL A 338 4.32 13.58 6.97
CA VAL A 338 4.70 13.44 8.38
C VAL A 338 3.49 13.64 9.30
N LEU A 339 2.71 14.69 9.05
CA LEU A 339 1.49 14.96 9.81
C LEU A 339 0.47 13.83 9.66
N ARG A 340 0.29 13.31 8.44
CA ARG A 340 -0.58 12.17 8.14
C ARG A 340 -0.16 10.92 8.90
N LEU A 341 1.12 10.55 8.88
CA LEU A 341 1.61 9.34 9.55
C LEU A 341 1.39 9.42 11.07
N LEU A 342 1.67 10.59 11.65
CA LEU A 342 1.44 10.83 13.08
C LEU A 342 -0.04 10.71 13.44
N SER A 343 -0.91 11.43 12.71
CA SER A 343 -2.35 11.42 12.96
C SER A 343 -3.00 10.06 12.69
N SER A 344 -2.57 9.37 11.63
CA SER A 344 -3.05 8.01 11.31
C SER A 344 -2.71 7.00 12.40
N MET A 345 -1.52 7.10 13.03
CA MET A 345 -1.13 6.20 14.10
C MET A 345 -2.09 6.30 15.30
N TYR A 346 -2.34 7.53 15.80
CA TYR A 346 -3.24 7.74 16.93
C TYR A 346 -4.68 7.35 16.59
N TYR A 347 -5.12 7.68 15.38
CA TYR A 347 -6.49 7.46 14.96
C TYR A 347 -6.80 5.97 14.76
N GLN A 348 -5.90 5.22 14.10
CA GLN A 348 -6.04 3.77 13.97
C GLN A 348 -5.91 3.04 15.31
N CYS A 349 -5.04 3.52 16.20
CA CYS A 349 -4.94 2.96 17.55
C CYS A 349 -6.26 3.11 18.33
N TRP A 350 -6.87 4.30 18.27
CA TRP A 350 -8.18 4.53 18.86
C TRP A 350 -9.27 3.63 18.25
N ALA A 351 -9.35 3.56 16.91
CA ALA A 351 -10.35 2.75 16.22
C ALA A 351 -10.24 1.26 16.58
N VAL A 352 -9.01 0.72 16.61
CA VAL A 352 -8.76 -0.68 16.98
C VAL A 352 -9.16 -0.96 18.42
N MET A 353 -8.88 -0.06 19.36
CA MET A 353 -9.20 -0.27 20.77
C MET A 353 -10.70 -0.14 21.07
N CYS A 354 -11.45 0.59 20.25
CA CYS A 354 -12.88 0.85 20.50
C CYS A 354 -13.83 -0.04 19.70
N CYS A 355 -13.51 -0.38 18.44
CA CYS A 355 -14.48 -0.95 17.49
C CYS A 355 -14.11 -2.34 16.95
N ASN A 356 -12.83 -2.72 16.96
CA ASN A 356 -12.36 -3.91 16.24
C ASN A 356 -12.03 -5.07 17.20
N VAL A 357 -12.30 -6.30 16.75
CA VAL A 357 -11.97 -7.53 17.49
C VAL A 357 -10.63 -8.06 16.99
N PRO A 358 -9.76 -8.61 17.86
CA PRO A 358 -8.51 -9.23 17.44
C PRO A 358 -8.78 -10.41 16.50
N HIS A 359 -8.04 -10.45 15.39
CA HIS A 359 -8.18 -11.49 14.38
C HIS A 359 -7.92 -12.88 14.97
N GLU A 360 -8.83 -13.84 14.75
CA GLU A 360 -8.76 -15.20 15.33
C GLU A 360 -7.52 -15.99 14.87
N ARG A 361 -7.02 -15.66 13.66
CA ARG A 361 -5.88 -16.29 13.01
C ARG A 361 -4.63 -15.42 13.19
N VAL A 362 -3.83 -15.77 14.19
CA VAL A 362 -2.55 -15.10 14.43
C VAL A 362 -1.57 -15.55 13.34
N PHE A 363 -1.27 -14.69 12.37
CA PHE A 363 -0.23 -14.99 11.38
C PHE A 363 1.14 -14.66 11.97
N LYS A 364 2.10 -15.60 11.89
CA LYS A 364 3.47 -15.29 12.29
C LYS A 364 4.12 -14.26 11.36
N ALA A 365 4.11 -12.99 11.79
CA ALA A 365 4.64 -11.82 11.06
C ALA A 365 6.11 -11.94 10.58
N SER A 366 6.91 -12.82 11.20
CA SER A 366 8.35 -12.93 10.94
C SER A 366 8.72 -13.36 9.51
N ARG A 367 7.84 -14.07 8.78
CA ARG A 367 8.15 -14.57 7.42
C ARG A 367 7.64 -13.64 6.29
N SER A 368 6.73 -12.70 6.58
CA SER A 368 6.14 -11.76 5.60
C SER A 368 6.90 -10.44 5.45
N ASN A 369 7.81 -10.08 6.37
CA ASN A 369 8.55 -8.81 6.29
C ASN A 369 9.32 -8.65 4.97
N ASN A 370 9.90 -9.73 4.44
CA ASN A 370 10.59 -9.70 3.15
C ASN A 370 9.65 -9.42 1.97
N PHE A 371 8.38 -9.82 2.06
CA PHE A 371 7.39 -9.57 1.02
C PHE A 371 7.05 -8.08 0.97
N TYR A 372 6.73 -7.47 2.12
CA TYR A 372 6.39 -6.04 2.19
C TYR A 372 7.59 -5.14 1.84
N MET A 373 8.81 -5.50 2.24
CA MET A 373 10.02 -4.77 1.84
C MET A 373 10.26 -4.84 0.32
N GLY A 374 10.03 -6.00 -0.30
CA GLY A 374 10.10 -6.14 -1.76
C GLY A 374 9.01 -5.34 -2.47
N LEU A 375 7.79 -5.33 -1.92
CA LEU A 375 6.67 -4.57 -2.45
C LEU A 375 6.91 -3.05 -2.37
N LEU A 376 7.46 -2.57 -1.25
CA LEU A 376 7.83 -1.16 -1.07
C LEU A 376 8.87 -0.73 -2.09
N LEU A 377 9.90 -1.55 -2.32
CA LEU A 377 10.91 -1.28 -3.35
C LEU A 377 10.30 -1.21 -4.76
N LEU A 378 9.36 -2.11 -5.06
CA LEU A 378 8.66 -2.12 -6.34
C LEU A 378 7.79 -0.88 -6.54
N VAL A 379 7.03 -0.46 -5.52
CA VAL A 379 6.23 0.78 -5.58
C VAL A 379 7.11 2.01 -5.72
N LEU A 380 8.21 2.07 -4.98
CA LEU A 380 9.20 3.14 -5.09
C LEU A 380 9.73 3.23 -6.53
N PHE A 381 10.17 2.10 -7.09
CA PHE A 381 10.66 2.05 -8.48
C PHE A 381 9.59 2.52 -9.48
N LEU A 382 8.37 2.00 -9.39
CA LEU A 382 7.26 2.35 -10.28
C LEU A 382 6.83 3.82 -10.15
N SER A 383 6.93 4.41 -8.95
CA SER A 383 6.59 5.81 -8.70
C SER A 383 7.63 6.81 -9.21
N LEU A 384 8.89 6.38 -9.37
CA LEU A 384 9.96 7.23 -9.91
C LEU A 384 9.92 7.31 -11.44
N LEU A 385 9.40 6.27 -12.13
CA LEU A 385 9.36 6.25 -13.60
C LEU A 385 8.66 7.46 -14.23
N PRO A 386 7.45 7.89 -13.78
CA PRO A 386 6.77 9.05 -14.34
C PRO A 386 7.54 10.35 -14.10
N VAL A 387 8.14 10.52 -12.91
CA VAL A 387 8.92 11.71 -12.56
C VAL A 387 10.20 11.80 -13.41
N VAL A 388 10.89 10.68 -13.60
CA VAL A 388 12.07 10.65 -14.48
C VAL A 388 11.66 10.92 -15.93
N TYR A 389 10.53 10.36 -16.38
CA TYR A 389 10.00 10.62 -17.71
C TYR A 389 9.69 12.11 -17.91
N THR A 390 9.04 12.78 -16.95
CA THR A 390 8.71 14.21 -17.05
C THR A 390 9.96 15.08 -17.13
N ILE A 391 10.97 14.81 -16.29
CA ILE A 391 12.23 15.56 -16.27
C ILE A 391 12.98 15.45 -17.62
N MET A 392 12.92 14.29 -18.27
CA MET A 392 13.67 14.04 -19.52
C MET A 392 12.92 14.51 -20.77
N THR A 393 11.60 14.34 -20.80
CA THR A 393 10.81 14.53 -22.02
C THR A 393 10.10 15.87 -22.11
N LEU A 394 9.55 16.37 -21.00
CA LEU A 394 8.75 17.58 -21.00
C LEU A 394 9.63 18.83 -20.86
N SER A 395 9.28 19.89 -21.57
CA SER A 395 9.89 21.21 -21.41
C SER A 395 9.24 21.94 -20.23
N PRO A 396 10.02 22.64 -19.38
CA PRO A 396 9.46 23.43 -18.29
C PRO A 396 8.62 24.62 -18.81
N SER A 397 7.72 25.13 -17.98
CA SER A 397 6.99 26.36 -18.30
C SER A 397 7.93 27.56 -18.43
N PHE A 398 7.66 28.46 -19.38
CA PHE A 398 8.54 29.59 -19.69
C PHE A 398 8.42 30.73 -18.67
N ASP A 399 7.24 30.96 -18.08
CA ASP A 399 6.93 32.14 -17.26
C ASP A 399 6.99 31.86 -15.74
N CYS A 400 7.13 30.59 -15.33
CA CYS A 400 7.00 30.22 -13.93
C CYS A 400 7.88 29.05 -13.50
N GLY A 401 8.08 28.99 -12.19
CA GLY A 401 8.87 27.96 -11.53
C GLY A 401 10.37 28.25 -11.55
N PRO A 402 11.15 27.43 -10.81
CA PRO A 402 12.60 27.56 -10.75
C PRO A 402 13.29 27.15 -12.06
N PHE A 403 12.56 26.48 -12.97
CA PHE A 403 13.08 26.00 -14.25
C PHE A 403 12.74 26.89 -15.46
N SER A 404 12.26 28.11 -15.20
CA SER A 404 11.88 29.07 -16.25
C SER A 404 13.05 29.42 -17.17
N GLY A 405 12.77 29.44 -18.48
CA GLY A 405 13.71 29.88 -19.52
C GLY A 405 14.63 28.81 -20.10
N GLN A 406 14.44 27.54 -19.75
CA GLN A 406 15.34 26.43 -20.12
C GLN A 406 14.64 25.44 -21.05
N GLU A 407 15.40 24.74 -21.89
CA GLU A 407 14.80 23.75 -22.81
C GLU A 407 14.38 22.47 -22.07
N LYS A 408 15.20 22.03 -21.11
CA LYS A 408 14.92 20.88 -20.25
C LYS A 408 15.15 21.20 -18.78
N MET A 409 14.41 20.53 -17.90
CA MET A 409 14.53 20.70 -16.45
C MET A 409 15.93 20.32 -15.92
N TYR A 410 16.64 19.39 -16.57
CA TYR A 410 17.99 18.99 -16.16
C TYR A 410 19.09 19.97 -16.60
N ASP A 411 18.82 20.87 -17.55
CA ASP A 411 19.84 21.78 -18.10
C ASP A 411 20.33 22.77 -17.04
N ILE A 412 19.45 23.19 -16.11
CA ILE A 412 19.84 24.05 -14.98
C ILE A 412 20.85 23.37 -14.08
N ILE A 413 20.70 22.08 -13.84
CA ILE A 413 21.65 21.33 -13.01
C ILE A 413 23.01 21.35 -13.70
N MET A 414 23.05 21.13 -15.02
CA MET A 414 24.28 21.18 -15.79
C MET A 414 24.90 22.59 -15.77
N GLN A 415 24.10 23.63 -16.03
CA GLN A 415 24.55 25.02 -16.06
C GLN A 415 25.04 25.50 -14.68
N THR A 416 24.35 25.14 -13.60
CA THR A 416 24.75 25.48 -12.22
C THR A 416 26.06 24.77 -11.84
N ILE A 417 26.23 23.51 -12.29
CA ILE A 417 27.49 22.77 -12.07
C ILE A 417 28.65 23.42 -12.83
N GLU A 418 28.42 23.94 -14.03
CA GLU A 418 29.45 24.62 -14.82
C GLU A 418 29.79 26.03 -14.30
N GLN A 419 28.80 26.76 -13.77
CA GLN A 419 28.96 28.16 -13.35
C GLN A 419 29.42 28.31 -11.89
N ASP A 420 28.86 27.52 -10.96
CA ASP A 420 29.06 27.72 -9.52
C ASP A 420 30.02 26.70 -8.89
N LEU A 421 30.31 25.56 -9.55
CA LEU A 421 31.20 24.54 -9.01
C LEU A 421 32.61 24.57 -9.66
N PRO A 422 33.68 24.31 -8.89
CA PRO A 422 35.02 24.23 -9.44
C PRO A 422 35.09 23.12 -10.49
N ALA A 423 35.86 23.33 -11.56
CA ALA A 423 35.97 22.42 -12.72
C ALA A 423 36.27 20.95 -12.37
N PHE A 424 36.87 20.71 -11.19
CA PHE A 424 37.05 19.37 -10.62
C PHE A 424 35.72 18.61 -10.41
N VAL A 425 34.69 19.28 -9.90
CA VAL A 425 33.39 18.64 -9.62
C VAL A 425 32.58 18.46 -10.91
N GLY A 426 32.66 19.40 -11.86
CA GLY A 426 32.06 19.24 -13.18
C GLY A 426 32.58 17.99 -13.89
N ASN A 427 33.89 17.76 -13.87
CA ASN A 427 34.48 16.55 -14.44
C ASN A 427 34.04 15.25 -13.74
N ILE A 428 33.89 15.27 -12.41
CA ILE A 428 33.37 14.11 -11.66
C ILE A 428 31.91 13.84 -12.05
N PHE A 429 31.10 14.88 -12.21
CA PHE A 429 29.68 14.73 -12.53
C PHE A 429 29.46 14.21 -13.95
N VAL A 430 30.23 14.69 -14.93
CA VAL A 430 30.23 14.16 -16.30
C VAL A 430 30.68 12.70 -16.33
N TYR A 431 31.67 12.33 -15.51
CA TYR A 431 32.11 10.95 -15.38
C TYR A 431 31.09 10.06 -14.67
N ALA A 432 30.37 10.58 -13.67
CA ALA A 432 29.33 9.86 -12.94
C ALA A 432 28.04 9.67 -13.76
N THR A 433 27.71 10.64 -14.62
CA THR A 433 26.50 10.61 -15.46
C THR A 433 26.70 9.80 -16.75
N ASN A 434 27.91 9.29 -16.98
CA ASN A 434 28.17 8.44 -18.14
C ASN A 434 27.29 7.19 -18.09
N PRO A 435 26.45 6.93 -19.12
CA PRO A 435 25.58 5.76 -19.14
C PRO A 435 26.36 4.45 -19.06
N GLY A 436 27.62 4.45 -19.54
CA GLY A 436 28.55 3.32 -19.41
C GLY A 436 29.03 3.02 -17.98
N LEU A 437 28.85 3.94 -17.02
CA LEU A 437 29.21 3.76 -15.60
C LEU A 437 27.97 3.52 -14.73
N ILE A 438 26.85 4.14 -15.08
CA ILE A 438 25.54 3.92 -14.43
C ILE A 438 25.07 2.47 -14.62
N ILE A 439 25.13 1.93 -15.85
CA ILE A 439 24.64 0.57 -16.13
C ILE A 439 25.40 -0.49 -15.31
N PRO A 440 26.75 -0.50 -15.27
CA PRO A 440 27.50 -1.38 -14.38
C PRO A 440 27.23 -1.13 -12.90
N ALA A 441 27.09 0.11 -12.45
CA ALA A 441 26.83 0.44 -11.04
C ALA A 441 25.46 -0.08 -10.59
N VAL A 442 24.43 0.05 -11.43
CA VAL A 442 23.09 -0.52 -11.19
C VAL A 442 23.16 -2.04 -11.19
N LEU A 443 23.86 -2.67 -12.14
CA LEU A 443 24.08 -4.12 -12.15
C LEU A 443 24.80 -4.59 -10.88
N LEU A 444 25.82 -3.86 -10.42
CA LEU A 444 26.58 -4.18 -9.21
C LEU A 444 25.70 -3.99 -7.96
N MET A 445 24.85 -2.96 -7.91
CA MET A 445 23.85 -2.81 -6.84
C MET A 445 22.86 -3.98 -6.82
N VAL A 446 22.33 -4.40 -7.97
CA VAL A 446 21.43 -5.55 -8.06
C VAL A 446 22.14 -6.85 -7.63
N LEU A 447 23.39 -7.04 -8.06
CA LEU A 447 24.22 -8.17 -7.65
C LEU A 447 24.50 -8.15 -6.15
N ALA A 448 24.78 -6.99 -5.57
CA ALA A 448 25.03 -6.81 -4.14
C ALA A 448 23.77 -7.08 -3.33
N ILE A 449 22.60 -6.60 -3.77
CA ILE A 449 21.30 -6.90 -3.15
C ILE A 449 21.04 -8.41 -3.22
N TYR A 450 21.28 -9.05 -4.37
CA TYR A 450 21.13 -10.49 -4.53
C TYR A 450 22.07 -11.27 -3.60
N TYR A 451 23.34 -10.87 -3.54
CA TYR A 451 24.35 -11.45 -2.66
C TYR A 451 23.97 -11.31 -1.18
N LEU A 452 23.61 -10.10 -0.73
CA LEU A 452 23.19 -9.84 0.65
C LEU A 452 21.92 -10.63 1.02
N ASN A 453 20.98 -10.81 0.08
CA ASN A 453 19.79 -11.62 0.31
C ASN A 453 20.12 -13.12 0.39
N ALA A 454 21.01 -13.62 -0.49
CA ALA A 454 21.50 -14.99 -0.44
C ALA A 454 22.26 -15.28 0.87
N VAL A 455 23.13 -14.36 1.28
CA VAL A 455 23.91 -14.42 2.52
C VAL A 455 23.00 -14.32 3.74
N SER A 456 21.99 -13.44 3.74
CA SER A 456 20.99 -13.37 4.82
C SER A 456 20.24 -14.68 5.00
N LYS A 457 19.85 -15.34 3.89
CA LYS A 457 19.22 -16.67 3.93
C LYS A 457 20.19 -17.74 4.47
N ALA A 458 21.45 -17.72 4.03
CA ALA A 458 22.48 -18.63 4.50
C ALA A 458 22.76 -18.47 6.01
N TYR A 459 22.90 -17.24 6.50
CA TYR A 459 23.07 -16.96 7.94
C TYR A 459 21.86 -17.38 8.75
N LYS A 460 20.63 -17.17 8.25
CA LYS A 460 19.42 -17.68 8.90
C LYS A 460 19.45 -19.21 9.03
N GLN A 461 19.85 -19.90 7.96
CA GLN A 461 19.95 -21.36 7.97
C GLN A 461 21.05 -21.86 8.92
N ALA A 462 22.23 -21.23 8.90
CA ALA A 462 23.33 -21.56 9.79
C ALA A 462 22.97 -21.34 11.27
N ASN A 463 22.27 -20.25 11.60
CA ASN A 463 21.76 -20.01 12.94
C ASN A 463 20.71 -21.04 13.37
N ILE A 464 19.85 -21.50 12.46
CA ILE A 464 18.88 -22.57 12.75
C ILE A 464 19.62 -23.88 13.05
N ASP A 465 20.63 -24.23 12.27
CA ASP A 465 21.39 -25.45 12.48
C ASP A 465 22.29 -25.39 13.73
N LEU A 466 22.88 -24.23 14.05
CA LEU A 466 23.56 -23.98 15.33
C LEU A 466 22.60 -24.17 16.51
N LYS A 467 21.39 -23.61 16.42
CA LYS A 467 20.36 -23.82 17.47
C LYS A 467 20.00 -25.29 17.63
N LYS A 468 19.85 -26.05 16.55
CA LYS A 468 19.60 -27.51 16.63
C LYS A 468 20.76 -28.24 17.31
N LYS A 469 22.01 -27.86 17.02
CA LYS A 469 23.20 -28.46 17.63
C LYS A 469 23.38 -28.12 19.12
N MET A 470 22.83 -26.99 19.58
CA MET A 470 22.83 -26.63 21.01
C MET A 470 21.68 -27.27 21.79
N GLN A 471 20.67 -27.81 21.10
CA GLN A 471 19.50 -28.46 21.70
C GLN A 471 19.61 -30.00 21.74
N MET A 472 20.60 -30.57 21.03
CA MET A 472 21.08 -31.95 21.20
C MET A 472 22.22 -31.95 22.21
#